data_AF-M7T0I6-F1
#
_entry.id   AF-M7T0I6-F1
#
_cell.length_a   1.000
_cell.length_b   1.000
_cell.length_c   1.000
_cell.angle_alpha   90.00
_cell.angle_beta   90.00
_cell.angle_gamma   90.00
#
_symmetry.space_group_name_H-M   'P 1'
#
loop_
_entity.id
_entity.type
_entity.pdbx_description
1 polymer ?
#
loop_
_entity_poly.entity_id
_entity_poly.type
_entity_poly.pdbx_seq_one_letter_code
_entity_poly.pdbx_strand_id
1 'polypeptide(L)'
;MLASNYLAQAEALMIGKTAEQVKSEGTPDELVPHKVFLGNRPTTSVLVGGHIGPAELGALIVYYEHLTFTEGAIWDINSFDQWGVELGKVLAKKILKELDEAGDGQGHDSSTGSLISAFKKYSS
;
A
#
# COMPACT_ATOMS: atom_id res chain seq x y z
N MET A 1 12.49 -23.45 -6.47
CA MET A 1 12.69 -22.01 -6.72
C MET A 1 11.71 -21.14 -5.93
N LEU A 2 10.40 -21.37 -5.97
CA LEU A 2 9.44 -20.53 -5.22
C LEU A 2 9.63 -20.62 -3.69
N ALA A 3 9.56 -21.83 -3.12
CA ALA A 3 9.69 -22.05 -1.68
C ALA A 3 11.06 -21.61 -1.12
N SER A 4 12.14 -21.83 -1.89
CA SER A 4 13.48 -21.38 -1.50
C SER A 4 13.56 -19.86 -1.38
N ASN A 5 12.91 -19.11 -2.28
CA ASN A 5 12.84 -17.65 -2.17
C ASN A 5 11.96 -17.19 -1.01
N TYR A 6 10.79 -17.83 -0.79
CA TYR A 6 9.91 -17.53 0.34
C TYR A 6 10.65 -17.61 1.68
N LEU A 7 11.40 -18.69 1.91
CA LEU A 7 12.18 -18.88 3.14
C LEU A 7 13.37 -17.91 3.21
N ALA A 8 14.13 -17.79 2.12
CA ALA A 8 15.34 -16.96 2.10
C ALA A 8 15.05 -15.46 2.32
N GLN A 9 13.92 -14.95 1.85
CA GLN A 9 13.57 -13.53 2.04
C GLN A 9 13.24 -13.20 3.50
N ALA A 10 12.50 -14.07 4.19
CA ALA A 10 12.21 -13.89 5.61
C ALA A 10 13.51 -13.94 6.44
N GLU A 11 14.40 -14.89 6.13
CA GLU A 11 15.72 -14.99 6.75
C GLU A 11 16.56 -13.72 6.48
N ALA A 12 16.68 -13.30 5.21
CA ALA A 12 17.47 -12.11 4.83
C ALA A 12 16.99 -10.83 5.53
N LEU A 13 15.67 -10.64 5.66
CA LEU A 13 15.09 -9.50 6.39
C LEU A 13 15.43 -9.53 7.89
N MET A 14 15.53 -10.71 8.48
CA MET A 14 15.94 -10.90 9.87
C MET A 14 17.45 -10.66 10.05
N ILE A 15 18.29 -11.40 9.31
CA ILE A 15 19.74 -11.46 9.58
C ILE A 15 20.52 -10.28 8.99
N GLY A 16 20.05 -9.71 7.88
CA GLY A 16 20.80 -8.70 7.15
C GLY A 16 22.17 -9.20 6.66
N LYS A 17 23.13 -8.28 6.55
CA LYS A 17 24.50 -8.50 6.08
C LYS A 17 25.40 -7.35 6.51
N THR A 18 26.40 -7.66 7.32
CA THR A 18 27.35 -6.69 7.91
C THR A 18 28.38 -6.20 6.90
N ALA A 19 29.06 -5.09 7.22
CA ALA A 19 30.13 -4.55 6.39
C ALA A 19 31.32 -5.51 6.29
N GLU A 20 31.64 -6.21 7.38
CA GLU A 20 32.70 -7.23 7.44
C GLU A 20 32.40 -8.39 6.48
N GLN A 21 31.16 -8.87 6.46
CA GLN A 21 30.72 -9.91 5.52
C GLN A 21 30.82 -9.43 4.07
N VAL A 22 30.35 -8.21 3.77
CA VAL A 22 30.43 -7.63 2.43
C VAL A 22 31.88 -7.47 1.95
N LYS A 23 32.79 -7.06 2.84
CA LYS A 23 34.24 -6.97 2.55
C LYS A 23 34.87 -8.34 2.31
N SER A 24 34.48 -9.34 3.10
CA SER A 24 34.99 -10.72 2.93
C SER A 24 34.65 -11.35 1.57
N GLU A 25 33.61 -10.83 0.89
CA GLU A 25 33.23 -11.25 -0.47
C GLU A 25 34.03 -10.54 -1.58
N GLY A 26 35.03 -9.72 -1.23
CA GLY A 26 35.84 -8.99 -2.21
C GLY A 26 35.15 -7.76 -2.80
N THR A 27 34.14 -7.20 -2.11
CA THR A 27 33.52 -5.95 -2.53
C THR A 27 34.49 -4.78 -2.36
N PRO A 28 34.71 -3.92 -3.39
CA PRO A 28 35.50 -2.70 -3.26
C PRO A 28 34.98 -1.80 -2.12
N ASP A 29 35.88 -1.19 -1.35
CA ASP A 29 35.52 -0.43 -0.14
C ASP A 29 34.47 0.67 -0.40
N GLU A 30 34.54 1.33 -1.56
CA GLU A 30 33.58 2.34 -2.02
C GLU A 30 32.15 1.81 -2.22
N LEU A 31 32.00 0.51 -2.49
CA LEU A 31 30.71 -0.15 -2.70
C LEU A 31 30.16 -0.81 -1.44
N VAL A 32 30.96 -0.94 -0.37
CA VAL A 32 30.55 -1.62 0.87
C VAL A 32 29.30 -0.98 1.48
N PRO A 33 29.19 0.37 1.63
CA PRO A 33 28.00 0.99 2.24
C PRO A 33 26.70 0.69 1.49
N HIS A 34 26.78 0.46 0.17
CA HIS A 34 25.63 0.18 -0.68
C HIS A 34 25.18 -1.29 -0.65
N LYS A 35 25.99 -2.18 -0.07
CA LYS A 35 25.75 -3.63 0.00
C LYS A 35 25.53 -4.15 1.42
N VAL A 36 25.56 -3.27 2.42
CA VAL A 36 25.17 -3.59 3.79
C VAL A 36 23.65 -3.71 3.88
N PHE A 37 23.19 -4.78 4.52
CA PHE A 37 21.78 -4.97 4.84
C PHE A 37 21.63 -4.93 6.36
N LEU A 38 20.86 -3.99 6.90
CA LEU A 38 20.78 -3.80 8.35
C LEU A 38 20.07 -4.95 9.10
N GLY A 39 19.31 -5.78 8.38
CA GLY A 39 18.49 -6.82 9.01
C GLY A 39 17.45 -6.22 9.98
N ASN A 40 17.08 -7.00 10.99
CA ASN A 40 16.12 -6.61 12.04
C ASN A 40 14.80 -6.05 11.49
N ARG A 41 14.31 -6.65 10.40
CA ARG A 41 13.02 -6.32 9.79
C ARG A 41 12.07 -7.49 10.03
N PRO A 42 11.03 -7.32 10.87
CA PRO A 42 10.15 -8.43 11.23
C PRO A 42 9.29 -8.86 10.04
N THR A 43 9.00 -10.16 9.98
CA THR A 43 8.08 -10.77 9.02
C THR A 43 7.13 -11.71 9.73
N THR A 44 5.95 -11.93 9.16
CA THR A 44 5.05 -13.02 9.57
C THR A 44 4.91 -13.97 8.38
N SER A 45 5.36 -15.21 8.57
CA SER A 45 5.31 -16.26 7.55
C SER A 45 4.10 -17.16 7.79
N VAL A 46 3.11 -17.08 6.91
CA VAL A 46 1.93 -17.98 6.92
C VAL A 46 2.18 -19.11 5.92
N LEU A 47 2.04 -20.36 6.36
CA LEU A 47 2.23 -21.55 5.54
C LEU A 47 0.98 -22.42 5.60
N VAL A 48 0.48 -22.82 4.44
CA VAL A 48 -0.67 -23.72 4.29
C VAL A 48 -0.17 -25.09 3.88
N GLY A 49 -0.61 -26.14 4.59
CA GLY A 49 -0.27 -27.52 4.25
C GLY A 49 -1.00 -27.98 2.99
N GLY A 50 -0.28 -28.61 2.06
CA GLY A 50 -0.89 -29.16 0.85
C GLY A 50 -1.10 -28.11 -0.25
N HIS A 51 -2.36 -27.77 -0.55
CA HIS A 51 -2.73 -26.84 -1.61
C HIS A 51 -3.74 -25.81 -1.09
N ILE A 52 -3.84 -24.67 -1.76
CA ILE A 52 -4.84 -23.65 -1.44
C ILE A 52 -6.12 -23.98 -2.20
N GLY A 53 -7.10 -24.57 -1.50
CA GLY A 53 -8.46 -24.76 -1.98
C GLY A 53 -9.42 -23.71 -1.40
N PRO A 54 -10.74 -23.89 -1.58
CA PRO A 54 -11.74 -22.97 -1.05
C PRO A 54 -11.70 -22.80 0.47
N ALA A 55 -11.42 -23.89 1.21
CA ALA A 55 -11.37 -23.86 2.66
C ALA A 55 -10.16 -23.09 3.18
N GLU A 56 -8.99 -23.33 2.60
CA GLU A 56 -7.73 -22.68 2.99
C GLU A 56 -7.75 -21.18 2.65
N LEU A 57 -8.30 -20.84 1.48
CA LEU A 57 -8.49 -19.44 1.09
C LEU A 57 -9.49 -18.74 2.01
N GLY A 58 -10.63 -19.38 2.33
CA GLY A 58 -11.60 -18.85 3.29
C GLY A 58 -11.00 -18.60 4.67
N ALA A 59 -10.19 -19.55 5.16
CA ALA A 59 -9.48 -19.39 6.44
C ALA A 59 -8.51 -18.21 6.43
N LEU A 60 -7.78 -17.99 5.33
CA LEU A 60 -6.88 -16.84 5.20
C LEU A 60 -7.63 -15.50 5.17
N ILE A 61 -8.79 -15.44 4.51
CA ILE A 61 -9.65 -14.24 4.51
C ILE A 61 -10.13 -13.94 5.93
N VAL A 62 -10.70 -14.94 6.61
CA VAL A 62 -11.21 -14.79 7.99
C VAL A 62 -10.10 -14.39 8.96
N TYR A 63 -8.88 -14.90 8.78
CA TYR A 63 -7.72 -14.48 9.55
C TYR A 63 -7.50 -12.96 9.45
N TYR A 64 -7.53 -12.39 8.25
CA TYR A 64 -7.33 -10.95 8.05
C TYR A 64 -8.55 -10.10 8.46
N GLU A 65 -9.77 -10.61 8.31
CA GLU A 65 -10.99 -9.95 8.81
C GLU A 65 -10.92 -9.79 10.34
N HIS A 66 -10.57 -10.85 11.05
CA HIS A 66 -10.45 -10.81 12.51
C HIS A 66 -9.22 -10.05 13.01
N LEU A 67 -8.12 -10.06 12.28
CA LEU A 67 -6.96 -9.20 12.56
C LEU A 67 -7.38 -7.72 12.50
N THR A 68 -8.02 -7.30 11.40
CA THR A 68 -8.51 -5.92 11.22
C THR A 68 -9.53 -5.52 12.27
N PHE A 69 -10.46 -6.42 12.62
CA PHE A 69 -11.42 -6.20 13.69
C PHE A 69 -10.73 -6.01 15.05
N THR A 70 -9.77 -6.87 15.37
CA THR A 70 -9.06 -6.85 16.66
C THR A 70 -8.23 -5.57 16.81
N GLU A 71 -7.55 -5.14 15.75
CA GLU A 71 -6.81 -3.87 15.74
C GLU A 71 -7.74 -2.67 16.00
N GLY A 72 -8.90 -2.63 15.34
CA GLY A 72 -9.89 -1.57 15.58
C GLY A 72 -10.46 -1.58 17.00
N ALA A 73 -10.71 -2.77 17.56
CA ALA A 73 -11.16 -2.91 18.94
C ALA A 73 -10.10 -2.44 19.96
N ILE A 74 -8.81 -2.69 19.69
CA ILE A 74 -7.70 -2.19 20.52
C ILE A 74 -7.62 -0.67 20.47
N TRP A 75 -7.83 -0.06 19.29
CA TRP A 75 -7.76 1.39 19.10
C TRP A 75 -9.05 2.13 19.45
N ASP A 76 -10.11 1.43 19.87
CA ASP A 76 -11.43 2.01 20.17
C ASP A 76 -12.02 2.81 18.98
N ILE A 77 -11.91 2.22 17.78
CA ILE A 77 -12.47 2.79 16.54
C ILE A 77 -13.46 1.82 15.90
N ASN A 78 -14.34 2.37 15.06
CA ASN A 78 -15.31 1.56 14.32
C ASN A 78 -14.69 1.01 13.03
N SER A 79 -14.34 -0.29 13.01
CA SER A 79 -13.83 -0.97 11.81
C SER A 79 -14.85 -1.17 10.69
N PHE A 80 -16.12 -0.81 10.91
CA PHE A 80 -17.23 -1.12 10.00
C PHE A 80 -17.88 0.12 9.37
N ASP A 81 -17.35 1.33 9.60
CA ASP A 81 -17.78 2.52 8.88
C ASP A 81 -16.74 3.04 7.88
N GLN A 82 -17.16 3.96 7.02
CA GLN A 82 -16.32 4.55 5.98
C GLN A 82 -16.69 6.00 5.67
N TRP A 83 -17.01 6.82 6.67
CA TRP A 83 -17.52 8.19 6.47
C TRP A 83 -16.60 9.08 5.61
N GLY A 84 -15.29 8.82 5.62
CA GLY A 84 -14.30 9.57 4.85
C GLY A 84 -14.51 9.57 3.33
N VAL A 85 -15.34 8.68 2.77
CA VAL A 85 -15.60 8.62 1.32
C VAL A 85 -16.65 9.63 0.85
N GLU A 86 -17.45 10.20 1.75
CA GLU A 86 -18.68 10.91 1.39
C GLU A 86 -18.42 12.26 0.73
N LEU A 87 -17.48 13.04 1.27
CA LEU A 87 -17.17 14.38 0.73
C LEU A 87 -16.69 14.30 -0.72
N GLY A 88 -15.81 13.34 -1.04
CA GLY A 88 -15.32 13.12 -2.40
C GLY A 88 -16.45 12.77 -3.37
N LYS A 89 -17.38 11.89 -2.98
CA LYS A 89 -18.55 11.54 -3.81
C LYS A 89 -19.45 12.75 -4.07
N VAL A 90 -19.69 13.60 -3.07
CA VAL A 90 -20.51 14.82 -3.20
C VAL A 90 -19.84 15.81 -4.15
N LEU A 91 -18.55 16.09 -3.96
CA LEU A 91 -17.79 17.01 -4.82
C LEU A 91 -17.70 16.50 -6.26
N ALA A 92 -17.43 15.21 -6.45
CA ALA A 92 -17.37 14.60 -7.79
C ALA A 92 -18.68 14.73 -8.55
N LYS A 93 -19.84 14.53 -7.90
CA LYS A 93 -21.16 14.71 -8.53
C LYS A 93 -21.39 16.17 -8.95
N LYS A 94 -20.98 17.13 -8.13
CA LYS A 94 -21.08 18.57 -8.45
C LYS A 94 -20.20 18.91 -9.65
N ILE A 95 -18.92 18.52 -9.61
CA ILE A 95 -17.97 18.78 -10.69
C ILE A 95 -18.41 18.11 -11.99
N LEU A 96 -18.88 16.86 -11.95
CA LEU A 96 -19.39 16.16 -13.13
C LEU A 96 -20.48 16.96 -13.85
N LYS A 97 -21.45 17.51 -13.11
CA LYS A 97 -22.49 18.35 -13.69
C LYS A 97 -21.92 19.64 -14.27
N GLU A 98 -20.99 20.27 -13.58
CA GLU A 98 -20.34 21.49 -14.06
C GLU A 98 -19.53 21.26 -15.34
N LEU A 99 -18.98 20.07 -15.57
CA LEU A 99 -18.25 19.75 -16.80
C LEU A 99 -19.14 19.81 -18.04
N ASP A 100 -20.44 19.48 -17.93
CA ASP A 100 -21.41 19.50 -19.03
C ASP A 100 -22.10 20.87 -19.22
N GLU A 101 -22.07 21.73 -18.19
CA GLU A 101 -22.73 23.05 -18.20
C GLU A 101 -21.80 24.17 -18.70
N ALA A 102 -22.39 25.28 -19.15
CA ALA A 102 -21.62 26.48 -19.50
C ALA A 102 -20.99 27.11 -18.24
N GLY A 103 -19.70 27.48 -18.31
CA GLY A 103 -18.96 28.07 -17.19
C GLY A 103 -17.53 27.53 -17.07
N ASP A 104 -16.69 28.21 -16.29
CA ASP A 104 -15.24 27.97 -16.19
C ASP A 104 -14.82 27.71 -14.73
N GLY A 105 -15.54 26.85 -14.02
CA GLY A 105 -15.15 26.43 -12.65
C GLY A 105 -15.35 27.49 -11.58
N GLN A 106 -16.27 28.44 -11.76
CA GLN A 106 -16.58 29.47 -10.77
C GLN A 106 -17.12 28.86 -9.46
N GLY A 107 -16.70 29.41 -8.31
CA GLY A 107 -17.18 28.97 -6.99
C GLY A 107 -16.37 27.84 -6.36
N HIS A 108 -15.30 27.38 -6.99
CA HIS A 108 -14.25 26.57 -6.37
C HIS A 108 -13.04 27.42 -5.99
N ASP A 109 -12.08 26.82 -5.28
CA ASP A 109 -10.77 27.42 -5.09
C ASP A 109 -10.05 27.62 -6.44
N SER A 110 -9.01 28.46 -6.44
CA SER A 110 -8.30 28.85 -7.66
C SER A 110 -7.64 27.67 -8.37
N SER A 111 -7.23 26.61 -7.65
CA SER A 111 -6.62 25.44 -8.27
C SER A 111 -7.67 24.61 -8.99
N THR A 112 -8.73 24.22 -8.29
CA THR A 112 -9.81 23.38 -8.84
C THR A 112 -10.52 24.07 -10.00
N GLY A 113 -10.87 25.36 -9.85
CA GLY A 113 -11.52 26.14 -10.90
C GLY A 113 -10.67 26.23 -12.17
N SER A 114 -9.38 26.56 -12.04
CA SER A 114 -8.46 26.68 -13.18
C SER A 114 -8.29 25.36 -13.94
N LEU A 115 -8.27 24.23 -13.21
CA LEU A 115 -8.19 22.90 -13.83
C LEU A 115 -9.46 22.52 -14.57
N ILE A 116 -10.64 22.85 -14.03
CA ILE A 116 -11.93 22.65 -14.71
C ILE A 116 -11.97 23.44 -16.03
N SER A 117 -11.58 24.73 -16.02
CA SER A 117 -11.56 25.55 -17.24
C SER A 117 -10.58 24.99 -18.28
N ALA A 118 -9.38 24.59 -17.84
CA ALA A 118 -8.38 24.00 -18.72
C ALA A 118 -8.86 22.69 -19.35
N PHE A 119 -9.48 21.81 -18.55
CA PHE A 119 -10.02 20.53 -19.03
C PHE A 119 -11.11 20.74 -20.09
N LYS A 120 -12.06 21.65 -19.86
CA LYS A 120 -13.11 21.97 -20.84
C LYS A 120 -12.53 22.46 -22.16
N LYS A 121 -11.54 23.37 -22.10
CA LYS A 121 -10.85 23.90 -23.29
C LYS A 121 -10.14 22.82 -24.11
N TYR A 122 -9.63 21.77 -23.47
CA TYR A 122 -8.95 20.68 -24.18
C TYR A 122 -9.89 19.58 -24.67
N SER A 123 -11.10 19.50 -24.09
CA SER A 123 -12.08 18.47 -24.39
C SER A 123 -13.07 18.89 -25.50
N SER A 124 -13.13 20.19 -25.79
CA SER A 124 -13.82 20.79 -26.94
C SER A 124 -12.98 20.75 -28.20
#